data_AF-A0A6B3EX27-F1
#
_entry.id   AF-A0A6B3EX27-F1
#
_cell.length_a   1.000
_cell.length_b   1.000
_cell.length_c   1.000
_cell.angle_alpha   90.00
_cell.angle_beta   90.00
_cell.angle_gamma   90.00
#
_symmetry.space_group_name_H-M   'P 1'
#
loop_
_entity.id
_entity.type
_entity.pdbx_description
1 polymer ?
#
loop_
_entity_poly.entity_id
_entity_poly.type
_entity_poly.pdbx_seq_one_letter_code
_entity_poly.pdbx_strand_id
1 'polypeptide(L)' 'VLEVTGPAGTTALPLVVTAEMPDRVVWLPLNSVGEGVAADTGAAVGSLVRIGPARRVPATEAEAAS' A
#
# COMPACT_ATOMS: atom_id res chain seq x y z
N VAL A 1 2.59 -5.41 -7.36
CA VAL A 1 2.39 -4.52 -6.19
C VAL A 1 1.02 -3.88 -6.28
N LEU A 2 0.36 -3.68 -5.15
CA LEU A 2 -0.98 -3.11 -5.03
C LEU A 2 -0.91 -1.81 -4.22
N GLU A 3 -1.78 -0.87 -4.53
CA GLU A 3 -1.91 0.37 -3.77
C GLU A 3 -2.91 0.20 -2.63
N VAL A 4 -2.53 0.72 -1.48
CA VAL A 4 -3.37 0.86 -0.29
C VAL A 4 -3.59 2.35 -0.05
N THR A 5 -4.81 2.81 -0.30
CA THR A 5 -5.23 4.18 0.01
C THR A 5 -5.95 4.20 1.36
N GLY A 6 -5.43 4.99 2.28
CA GLY A 6 -6.09 5.34 3.54
C GLY A 6 -6.52 6.82 3.57
N PRO A 7 -7.00 7.31 4.72
CA PRO A 7 -7.51 8.67 4.87
C PRO A 7 -6.49 9.78 4.57
N ALA A 8 -5.21 9.54 4.83
CA ALA A 8 -4.16 10.57 4.72
C ALA A 8 -3.27 10.40 3.48
N GLY A 9 -3.30 9.24 2.81
CA GLY A 9 -2.38 8.96 1.72
C GLY A 9 -2.50 7.59 1.11
N THR A 10 -1.57 7.26 0.21
CA THR A 10 -1.52 5.99 -0.53
C THR A 10 -0.11 5.44 -0.54
N THR A 11 0.05 4.14 -0.28
CA THR A 11 1.33 3.43 -0.33
C THR A 11 1.22 2.14 -1.15
N ALA A 12 2.33 1.64 -1.70
CA ALA A 12 2.36 0.46 -2.55
C ALA A 12 2.99 -0.75 -1.83
N LEU A 13 2.28 -1.87 -1.78
CA LEU A 13 2.68 -3.07 -1.04
C LEU A 13 2.51 -4.35 -1.88
N PRO A 14 3.32 -5.40 -1.63
CA PRO A 14 3.18 -6.69 -2.29
C PRO A 14 2.08 -7.54 -1.63
N LEU A 15 0.83 -7.08 -1.69
CA LEU A 15 -0.30 -7.79 -1.07
C LEU A 15 -0.70 -9.05 -1.84
N VAL A 16 -1.20 -10.04 -1.12
CA VAL A 16 -1.70 -11.32 -1.65
C VAL A 16 -3.09 -11.59 -1.07
N VAL A 17 -4.01 -12.05 -1.90
CA VAL A 17 -5.33 -12.53 -1.44
C VAL A 17 -5.18 -13.99 -1.03
N THR A 18 -5.45 -14.30 0.24
CA THR A 18 -5.40 -15.68 0.76
C THR A 18 -6.81 -16.18 1.07
N ALA A 19 -7.06 -17.47 0.82
CA ALA A 19 -8.40 -18.08 0.99
C ALA A 19 -8.84 -18.18 2.45
N GLU A 20 -7.90 -18.11 3.39
CA GLU A 20 -8.14 -18.21 4.83
C GLU A 20 -8.53 -16.86 5.45
N MET A 21 -8.38 -15.75 4.72
CA MET A 21 -8.62 -14.42 5.25
C MET A 21 -10.11 -14.07 5.23
N PRO A 22 -10.69 -13.53 6.33
CA PRO A 22 -12.08 -13.12 6.36
C PRO A 22 -12.39 -12.03 5.34
N ASP A 23 -13.64 -11.98 4.86
CA ASP A 23 -14.08 -10.97 3.90
C ASP A 23 -13.84 -9.54 4.40
N ARG A 24 -13.35 -8.70 3.48
CA ARG A 24 -13.02 -7.28 3.73
C ARG A 24 -11.99 -7.05 4.84
N VAL A 25 -11.26 -8.06 5.28
CA VAL A 25 -10.12 -7.92 6.18
C VAL A 25 -8.84 -7.94 5.35
N VAL A 26 -7.98 -6.96 5.63
CA VAL A 26 -6.66 -6.85 5.02
C VAL A 26 -5.64 -6.76 6.16
N TRP A 27 -4.65 -7.64 6.11
CA TRP A 27 -3.51 -7.60 7.01
C TRP A 27 -2.39 -6.79 6.38
N LEU A 28 -1.97 -5.72 7.05
CA LEU A 28 -0.86 -4.85 6.63
C LEU A 28 0.20 -4.80 7.73
N PRO A 29 1.49 -4.99 7.41
CA PRO A 29 2.55 -4.77 8.37
C PRO A 29 2.61 -3.28 8.73
N LEU A 30 2.44 -2.92 10.00
CA LEU A 30 2.45 -1.50 10.39
C LEU A 30 3.84 -0.87 10.22
N ASN A 31 4.91 -1.64 10.49
CA ASN A 31 6.30 -1.25 10.26
C ASN A 31 6.75 -1.77 8.88
N SER A 32 6.12 -1.28 7.82
CA SER A 32 6.45 -1.68 6.44
C SER A 32 7.38 -0.66 5.77
N VAL A 33 7.29 -0.54 4.44
CA VAL A 33 8.01 0.44 3.63
C VAL A 33 7.67 1.89 4.03
N GLY A 34 8.54 2.84 3.68
CA GLY A 34 8.38 4.25 4.05
C GLY A 34 8.53 4.47 5.55
N GLU A 35 7.69 5.33 6.10
CA GLU A 35 7.58 5.57 7.55
C GLU A 35 6.62 4.56 8.23
N GLY A 36 6.10 3.61 7.46
CA GLY A 36 5.15 2.59 7.90
C GLY A 36 3.71 2.89 7.45
N VAL A 37 2.88 1.85 7.38
CA VAL A 37 1.53 1.93 6.79
C VAL A 37 0.65 2.95 7.50
N ALA A 38 0.71 2.98 8.84
CA ALA A 38 -0.09 3.94 9.60
C ALA A 38 0.33 5.38 9.34
N ALA A 39 1.63 5.66 9.19
CA ALA A 39 2.14 6.98 8.89
C ALA A 39 1.82 7.41 7.44
N ASP A 40 2.06 6.52 6.47
CA ASP A 40 1.92 6.82 5.05
C ASP A 40 0.46 6.92 4.58
N THR A 41 -0.44 6.13 5.16
CA THR A 41 -1.85 6.11 4.74
C THR A 41 -2.79 6.75 5.76
N GLY A 42 -2.34 7.00 6.99
CA GLY A 42 -3.19 7.42 8.10
C GLY A 42 -4.20 6.37 8.56
N ALA A 43 -4.02 5.10 8.16
CA ALA A 43 -4.95 4.03 8.51
C ALA A 43 -4.54 3.38 9.84
N ALA A 44 -5.48 3.31 10.79
CA ALA A 44 -5.35 2.55 12.02
C ALA A 44 -6.02 1.17 11.89
N VAL A 45 -5.79 0.29 12.87
CA VAL A 45 -6.49 -1.01 12.94
C VAL A 45 -8.01 -0.80 12.92
N GLY A 46 -8.70 -1.52 12.03
CA GLY A 46 -10.15 -1.38 11.83
C GLY A 46 -10.57 -0.23 10.91
N SER A 47 -9.62 0.60 10.44
CA SER A 47 -9.93 1.63 9.44
C SER A 47 -10.22 1.01 8.08
N LEU A 48 -11.15 1.61 7.34
CA LEU A 48 -11.39 1.24 5.96
C LEU A 48 -10.25 1.77 5.08
N VAL A 49 -9.78 0.89 4.19
CA VAL A 49 -8.78 1.21 3.17
C VAL A 49 -9.31 0.80 1.80
N ARG A 50 -8.87 1.48 0.75
CA ARG A 50 -9.15 1.10 -0.63
C ARG A 50 -7.94 0.39 -1.21
N ILE A 51 -8.15 -0.81 -1.73
CA ILE A 51 -7.14 -1.55 -2.49
C ILE A 51 -7.36 -1.33 -3.97
N GLY A 52 -6.29 -0.96 -4.68
CA GLY A 52 -6.32 -0.74 -6.12
C GLY A 52 -5.07 -1.28 -6.82
N PRO A 53 -5.09 -1.36 -8.16
CA PRO A 53 -3.88 -1.59 -8.92
C PRO A 53 -2.89 -0.49 -8.62
N ALA A 54 -1.63 -0.84 -8.33
CA ALA A 54 -0.63 0.18 -8.11
C ALA A 54 -0.45 1.02 -9.38
N ARG A 55 -0.45 2.34 -9.23
CA ARG A 55 -0.12 3.25 -10.31
C ARG A 55 1.29 2.93 -10.76
N ARG A 56 1.42 2.60 -12.05
CA ARG A 56 2.71 2.56 -12.69
C ARG A 56 3.22 3.99 -12.74
N VAL A 57 4.14 4.34 -11.85
CA VAL A 57 4.96 5.54 -12.05
C VAL A 57 5.85 5.21 -13.25
N PRO A 58 5.74 5.93 -14.38
CA PRO A 58 6.69 5.74 -15.47
C PRO A 58 8.08 5.95 -14.90
N ALA A 59 9.03 5.11 -15.29
CA ALA A 59 10.43 5.29 -14.94
C ALA A 59 10.92 6.57 -15.64
N THR A 60 10.66 7.73 -15.06
CA THR A 60 11.26 8.98 -15.48
C THR A 60 12.66 9.01 -14.88
N GLU A 61 13.66 8.87 -15.75
CA GLU A 61 15.08 9.20 -15.55
C GLU A 61 15.88 8.39 -14.51
N ALA A 62 15.89 7.06 -14.62
CA ALA A 62 17.02 6.27 -14.10
C ALA A 62 18.25 6.28 -15.05
N GLU A 63 18.13 6.92 -16.23
CA GLU A 63 19.12 6.89 -17.32
C GLU A 63 19.39 8.29 -17.89
N ALA A 64 19.59 9.30 -17.02
CA ALA A 64 20.10 10.62 -17.41
C ALA A 64 21.43 10.99 -16.72
N ALA A 65 22.04 10.02 -16.02
CA ALA A 65 23.38 10.11 -15.48
C ALA A 65 24.21 8.91 -15.97
N SER A 66 24.41 8.83 -17.28
CA SER A 66 25.61 8.22 -17.87
C SER A 66 26.52 9.34 -18.36
#